data_AF-A0A3P8L1J3-F1
#
_entry.id   AF-A0A3P8L1J3-F1
#
_cell.length_a   1.000
_cell.length_b   1.000
_cell.length_c   1.000
_cell.angle_alpha   90.00
_cell.angle_beta   90.00
_cell.angle_gamma   90.00
#
_symmetry.space_group_name_H-M   'P 1'
#
loop_
_entity.id
_entity.type
_entity.pdbx_description
1 polymer ?
#
loop_
_entity_poly.entity_id
_entity_poly.type
_entity_poly.pdbx_seq_one_letter_code
_entity_poly.pdbx_strand_id
1 'polypeptide(L)'
;MTDDDQMSDRMNALISFAEARDGRRYSTKYIAERATELGYRMSASNLSHIRVGRIKNPTFRAIEGVAAVLDVDLREFGALPRSTTADALEVSFRGVDVSELNELGREAIESVIRSVVRDLASRPEFRSRPLE
;
A
#
# COMPACT_ATOMS: atom_id res chain seq x y z
N MET A 1 6.34 20.30 -2.46
CA MET A 1 5.84 19.17 -1.66
C MET A 1 6.51 19.26 -0.31
N THR A 2 5.78 19.63 0.72
CA THR A 2 6.32 19.94 2.04
C THR A 2 6.48 18.63 2.83
N ASP A 3 7.42 18.53 3.77
CA ASP A 3 7.53 17.36 4.67
C ASP A 3 6.22 17.02 5.39
N ASP A 4 5.36 18.02 5.55
CA ASP A 4 4.02 17.93 6.15
C ASP A 4 3.10 16.92 5.44
N ASP A 5 3.14 16.88 4.10
CA ASP A 5 2.29 15.99 3.30
C ASP A 5 2.80 14.54 3.37
N GLN A 6 4.13 14.36 3.54
CA GLN A 6 4.77 13.04 3.47
C GLN A 6 4.30 12.07 4.56
N MET A 7 4.00 12.56 5.76
CA MET A 7 3.62 11.67 6.88
C MET A 7 2.14 11.26 6.81
N SER A 8 1.26 12.20 6.45
CA SER A 8 -0.15 11.88 6.16
C SER A 8 -0.26 10.89 5.01
N ASP A 9 0.51 11.09 3.94
CA ASP A 9 0.47 10.24 2.75
C ASP A 9 0.94 8.82 3.08
N ARG A 10 2.02 8.68 3.87
CA ARG A 10 2.49 7.38 4.36
C ARG A 10 1.47 6.69 5.26
N MET A 11 0.84 7.44 6.17
CA MET A 11 -0.21 6.89 7.03
C MET A 11 -1.41 6.40 6.23
N ASN A 12 -1.84 7.17 5.23
CA ASN A 12 -2.93 6.78 4.35
C ASN A 12 -2.55 5.61 3.42
N ALA A 13 -1.30 5.55 2.96
CA ALA A 13 -0.77 4.42 2.20
C ALA A 13 -0.78 3.13 3.01
N LEU A 14 -0.36 3.19 4.29
CA LEU A 14 -0.39 2.05 5.21
C LEU A 14 -1.82 1.51 5.39
N ILE A 15 -2.77 2.40 5.65
CA ILE A 15 -4.17 2.01 5.82
C ILE A 15 -4.69 1.39 4.52
N SER A 16 -4.43 2.03 3.38
CA SER A 16 -4.89 1.53 2.07
C SER A 16 -4.30 0.17 1.72
N PHE A 17 -3.02 -0.06 2.03
CA PHE A 17 -2.35 -1.34 1.87
C PHE A 17 -3.03 -2.43 2.70
N ALA A 18 -3.30 -2.17 3.98
CA ALA A 18 -3.99 -3.12 4.84
C ALA A 18 -5.43 -3.38 4.39
N GLU A 19 -6.16 -2.34 3.94
CA GLU A 19 -7.52 -2.49 3.40
C GLU A 19 -7.53 -3.38 2.15
N ALA A 20 -6.55 -3.21 1.25
CA ALA A 20 -6.41 -4.02 0.04
C ALA A 20 -6.05 -5.48 0.36
N ARG A 21 -5.13 -5.71 1.32
CA ARG A 21 -4.74 -7.04 1.78
C ARG A 21 -5.92 -7.80 2.41
N ASP A 22 -6.67 -7.11 3.27
CA ASP A 22 -7.70 -7.75 4.10
C ASP A 22 -9.09 -7.71 3.45
N GLY A 23 -9.25 -7.02 2.33
CA GLY A 23 -10.52 -6.87 1.61
C GLY A 23 -11.60 -6.13 2.41
N ARG A 24 -11.22 -5.33 3.41
CA ARG A 24 -12.15 -4.59 4.28
C ARG A 24 -11.69 -3.16 4.50
N ARG A 25 -12.63 -2.25 4.75
CA ARG A 25 -12.32 -0.86 5.11
C ARG A 25 -12.11 -0.69 6.60
N TYR A 26 -11.15 0.14 6.95
CA TYR A 26 -10.79 0.47 8.32
C TYR A 26 -11.22 1.90 8.66
N SER A 27 -12.15 2.03 9.61
CA SER A 27 -12.48 3.34 10.15
C SER A 27 -11.39 3.85 11.09
N THR A 28 -11.15 5.16 11.11
CA THR A 28 -10.23 5.80 12.07
C THR A 28 -10.59 5.46 13.52
N LYS A 29 -11.89 5.37 13.82
CA LYS A 29 -12.40 4.99 15.14
C LYS A 29 -11.96 3.56 15.50
N TYR A 30 -12.19 2.62 14.60
CA TYR A 30 -11.82 1.22 14.79
C TYR A 30 -10.32 1.07 15.06
N ILE A 31 -9.47 1.71 14.25
CA ILE A 31 -8.01 1.62 14.41
C ILE A 31 -7.59 2.18 15.78
N ALA A 32 -8.13 3.33 16.18
CA ALA A 32 -7.78 3.95 17.46
C ALA A 32 -8.24 3.13 18.67
N GLU A 33 -9.46 2.60 18.64
CA GLU A 33 -10.00 1.73 19.69
C GLU A 33 -9.14 0.46 19.82
N ARG A 34 -8.86 -0.21 18.70
CA ARG A 34 -8.09 -1.45 18.71
C ARG A 34 -6.64 -1.22 19.14
N ALA A 35 -6.03 -0.12 18.76
CA ALA A 35 -4.68 0.22 19.22
C ALA A 35 -4.65 0.49 20.72
N THR A 36 -5.69 1.13 21.26
CA THR A 36 -5.86 1.36 22.69
C THR A 36 -6.02 0.05 23.46
N GLU A 37 -6.78 -0.90 22.92
CA GLU A 37 -6.90 -2.26 23.48
C GLU A 37 -5.55 -3.01 23.50
N LEU A 38 -4.68 -2.75 22.51
CA LEU A 38 -3.32 -3.28 22.45
C LEU A 38 -2.32 -2.52 23.36
N GLY A 39 -2.77 -1.52 24.12
CA GLY A 39 -1.94 -0.75 25.05
C GLY A 39 -1.29 0.50 24.46
N TYR A 40 -1.58 0.84 23.19
CA TYR A 40 -1.13 2.09 22.57
C TYR A 40 -2.17 3.18 22.79
N ARG A 41 -1.84 4.20 23.59
CA ARG A 41 -2.76 5.34 23.79
C ARG A 41 -2.97 6.11 22.49
N MET A 42 -4.08 5.82 21.79
CA MET A 42 -4.43 6.47 20.54
C MET A 42 -5.91 6.82 20.50
N SER A 43 -6.22 8.10 20.33
CA SER A 43 -7.59 8.57 20.10
C SER A 43 -7.90 8.65 18.60
N ALA A 44 -9.18 8.52 18.24
CA ALA A 44 -9.64 8.68 16.86
C ALA A 44 -9.29 10.08 16.31
N SER A 45 -9.39 11.12 17.14
CA SER A 45 -9.03 12.49 16.75
C SER A 45 -7.52 12.63 16.47
N ASN A 46 -6.67 11.98 17.28
CA ASN A 46 -5.23 11.98 17.05
C ASN A 46 -4.89 11.33 15.70
N LEU A 47 -5.42 10.13 15.43
CA LEU A 47 -5.20 9.44 14.15
C LEU A 47 -5.77 10.24 12.97
N SER A 48 -6.95 10.84 13.12
CA SER A 48 -7.54 11.71 12.09
C SER A 48 -6.62 12.89 11.75
N HIS A 49 -6.10 13.57 12.78
CA HIS A 49 -5.16 14.68 12.59
C HIS A 49 -3.85 14.27 11.90
N ILE A 50 -3.35 13.06 12.16
CA ILE A 50 -2.18 12.53 11.44
C ILE A 50 -2.53 12.29 9.96
N ARG A 51 -3.67 11.64 9.69
CA ARG A 51 -4.12 11.32 8.32
C ARG A 51 -4.35 12.53 7.42
N VAL A 52 -4.72 13.67 8.00
CA VAL A 52 -4.94 14.94 7.26
C VAL A 52 -3.73 15.89 7.33
N GLY A 53 -2.59 15.46 7.89
CA GLY A 53 -1.36 16.24 7.95
C GLY A 53 -1.34 17.35 9.02
N ARG A 54 -2.37 17.43 9.88
CA ARG A 54 -2.41 18.40 10.99
C ARG A 54 -1.40 18.07 12.08
N ILE A 55 -1.11 16.78 12.31
CA ILE A 55 0.01 16.31 13.14
C ILE A 55 1.09 15.77 12.21
N LYS A 56 2.15 16.56 12.08
CA LYS A 56 3.26 16.31 11.15
C LYS A 56 4.26 15.28 11.69
N ASN A 57 4.52 15.35 12.99
CA ASN A 57 5.47 14.51 13.69
C ASN A 57 4.74 13.69 14.78
N PRO A 58 3.98 12.65 14.41
CA PRO A 58 3.40 11.76 15.40
C PRO A 58 4.50 11.01 16.14
N THR A 59 4.20 10.60 17.37
CA THR A 59 5.15 9.81 18.16
C THR A 59 5.33 8.43 17.53
N PHE A 60 6.51 7.84 17.71
CA PHE A 60 6.78 6.48 17.25
C PHE A 60 5.75 5.47 17.79
N ARG A 61 5.36 5.61 19.06
CA ARG A 61 4.28 4.83 19.70
C ARG A 61 2.93 4.91 18.97
N ALA A 62 2.61 6.06 18.38
CA ALA A 62 1.36 6.21 17.61
C ALA A 62 1.44 5.45 16.28
N ILE A 63 2.58 5.53 15.58
CA ILE A 63 2.84 4.81 14.33
C ILE A 63 2.82 3.29 14.60
N GLU A 64 3.54 2.86 15.63
CA GLU A 64 3.60 1.47 16.09
C GLU A 64 2.20 0.94 16.44
N GLY A 65 1.38 1.73 17.11
CA GLY A 65 0.01 1.35 17.44
C GLY A 65 -0.87 1.15 16.20
N VAL A 66 -0.73 1.98 15.17
CA VAL A 66 -1.46 1.77 13.91
C VAL A 66 -0.95 0.53 13.19
N ALA A 67 0.37 0.38 13.08
CA ALA A 67 0.99 -0.77 12.41
C ALA A 67 0.61 -2.11 13.08
N ALA A 68 0.60 -2.15 14.41
CA ALA A 68 0.19 -3.32 15.19
C ALA A 68 -1.28 -3.70 14.97
N VAL A 69 -2.19 -2.74 14.84
CA VAL A 69 -3.61 -3.03 14.55
C VAL A 69 -3.80 -3.59 13.15
N LEU A 70 -3.03 -3.07 12.20
CA LEU A 70 -3.10 -3.45 10.80
C LEU A 70 -2.24 -4.67 10.48
N ASP A 71 -1.52 -5.22 11.45
CA ASP A 71 -0.59 -6.34 11.27
C ASP A 71 0.41 -6.09 10.13
N VAL A 72 1.03 -4.90 10.13
CA VAL A 72 2.05 -4.50 9.15
C VAL A 72 3.37 -4.24 9.85
N ASP A 73 4.48 -4.73 9.30
CA ASP A 73 5.81 -4.50 9.84
C ASP A 73 6.23 -3.03 9.63
N LEU A 74 6.82 -2.40 10.64
CA LEU A 74 7.29 -1.01 10.57
C LEU A 74 8.38 -0.78 9.52
N ARG A 75 9.10 -1.84 9.11
CA ARG A 75 10.04 -1.78 7.98
C ARG A 75 9.31 -1.61 6.66
N GLU A 76 8.14 -2.23 6.51
CA GLU A 76 7.29 -2.04 5.35
C GLU A 76 6.70 -0.63 5.32
N PHE A 77 6.36 -0.04 6.48
CA PHE A 77 5.89 1.36 6.57
C PHE A 77 6.87 2.37 5.93
N GLY A 78 8.18 2.18 6.11
CA GLY A 78 9.20 3.02 5.49
C GLY A 78 9.34 2.84 3.98
N ALA A 79 9.00 1.65 3.48
CA ALA A 79 9.09 1.26 2.07
C ALA A 79 7.80 1.56 1.28
N LEU A 80 6.67 1.80 1.96
CA LEU A 80 5.41 2.11 1.29
C LEU A 80 5.53 3.38 0.44
N PRO A 81 5.02 3.36 -0.81
CA PRO A 81 5.04 4.52 -1.68
C PRO A 81 4.27 5.67 -1.04
N ARG A 82 4.79 6.88 -1.20
CA ARG A 82 4.07 8.11 -0.81
C ARG A 82 2.83 8.19 -1.69
N SER A 83 1.68 7.84 -1.15
CA SER A 83 0.44 7.69 -1.93
C SER A 83 -0.05 9.06 -2.42
N THR A 84 0.26 9.40 -3.67
CA THR A 84 -0.56 10.34 -4.44
C THR A 84 -1.77 9.56 -4.95
N THR A 85 -2.98 10.07 -4.72
CA THR A 85 -4.27 9.38 -4.92
C THR A 85 -4.63 9.01 -6.38
N ALA A 86 -3.66 8.98 -7.28
CA ALA A 86 -3.76 8.39 -8.63
C ALA A 86 -2.83 7.17 -8.85
N ASP A 87 -1.81 6.96 -8.01
CA ASP A 87 -0.78 5.91 -8.20
C ASP A 87 -1.16 4.55 -7.61
N ALA A 88 -2.17 4.47 -6.74
CA ALA A 88 -2.54 3.21 -6.09
C ALA A 88 -3.10 2.15 -7.07
N LEU A 89 -3.58 2.58 -8.25
CA LEU A 89 -3.98 1.66 -9.33
C LEU A 89 -2.79 1.31 -10.27
N GLU A 90 -1.66 1.99 -10.13
CA GLU A 90 -0.41 1.70 -10.84
C GLU A 90 0.51 0.75 -10.04
N VAL A 91 -0.03 0.07 -9.03
CA VAL A 91 0.63 -1.10 -8.41
C VAL A 91 0.40 -2.32 -9.29
N SER A 92 1.06 -2.32 -10.44
CA SER A 92 1.35 -3.53 -11.19
C SER A 92 2.62 -3.28 -11.99
N PHE A 93 3.71 -3.93 -11.53
CA PHE A 93 4.98 -4.11 -12.24
C PHE A 93 6.03 -2.97 -12.30
N ARG A 94 5.78 -1.74 -11.85
CA ARG A 94 6.78 -0.66 -11.98
C ARG A 94 7.88 -0.58 -10.90
N GLY A 95 7.79 -1.33 -9.81
CA GLY A 95 8.75 -1.30 -8.71
C GLY A 95 9.86 -2.36 -8.76
N VAL A 96 9.87 -3.23 -9.77
CA VAL A 96 10.93 -4.24 -9.93
C VAL A 96 11.99 -3.68 -10.87
N ASP A 97 13.16 -3.31 -10.33
CA ASP A 97 14.32 -3.05 -11.18
C ASP A 97 14.82 -4.39 -11.75
N VAL A 98 14.42 -4.68 -12.98
CA VAL A 98 14.78 -5.91 -13.69
C VAL A 98 16.30 -6.04 -13.86
N SER A 99 17.03 -4.93 -13.78
CA SER A 99 18.48 -4.87 -13.92
C SER A 99 19.22 -5.46 -12.71
N GLU A 100 18.64 -5.37 -11.51
CA GLU A 100 19.22 -5.88 -10.26
C GLU A 100 18.88 -7.35 -9.97
N LEU A 101 18.00 -7.96 -10.78
CA LEU A 101 17.65 -9.37 -10.62
C LEU A 101 18.82 -10.26 -11.03
N ASN A 102 19.10 -11.26 -10.18
CA ASN A 102 19.94 -12.38 -10.55
C ASN A 102 19.28 -13.24 -11.65
N GLU A 103 20.04 -14.14 -12.25
CA GLU A 103 19.61 -14.97 -13.38
C GLU A 103 18.34 -15.78 -13.06
N LEU A 104 18.24 -16.31 -11.84
CA LEU A 104 17.07 -17.04 -11.35
C LEU A 104 15.82 -16.15 -11.25
N GLY A 105 15.98 -14.90 -10.81
CA GLY A 105 14.90 -13.92 -10.73
C GLY A 105 14.39 -13.51 -12.11
N ARG A 106 15.28 -13.38 -13.09
CA ARG A 106 14.91 -13.06 -14.48
C ARG A 106 14.08 -14.19 -15.11
N GLU A 107 14.50 -15.45 -14.93
CA GLU A 107 13.78 -16.61 -15.44
C GLU A 107 12.38 -16.75 -14.83
N ALA A 108 12.24 -16.52 -13.52
CA ALA A 108 10.96 -16.57 -12.83
C ALA A 108 9.97 -15.54 -13.38
N ILE A 109 10.44 -14.31 -13.60
CA ILE A 109 9.61 -13.24 -14.18
C ILE A 109 9.27 -13.54 -15.64
N GLU A 110 10.23 -14.01 -16.43
CA GLU A 110 9.99 -14.37 -17.82
C GLU A 110 8.92 -15.46 -17.95
N SER A 111 8.96 -16.46 -17.06
CA SER A 111 7.97 -17.53 -16.98
C SER A 111 6.56 -16.99 -16.70
N VAL A 112 6.43 -16.09 -15.72
CA VAL A 112 5.15 -15.46 -15.36
C VAL A 112 4.63 -14.60 -16.51
N ILE A 113 5.47 -13.76 -17.12
CA ILE A 113 5.08 -12.93 -18.28
C ILE A 113 4.58 -13.82 -19.41
N ARG A 114 5.31 -14.88 -19.73
CA ARG A 114 4.93 -15.82 -20.80
C ARG A 114 3.59 -16.51 -20.51
N SER A 115 3.32 -16.84 -19.25
CA SER A 115 2.05 -17.43 -18.83
C SER A 115 0.89 -16.43 -18.98
N VAL A 116 1.07 -15.18 -18.56
CA VAL A 116 0.05 -14.14 -18.65
C VAL A 116 -0.25 -13.78 -20.11
N VAL A 117 0.77 -13.59 -20.95
CA VAL A 117 0.58 -13.30 -22.37
C VAL A 117 -0.17 -14.44 -23.06
N ARG A 118 0.15 -15.70 -22.71
CA ARG A 118 -0.57 -16.86 -23.24
C ARG A 118 -2.03 -16.89 -22.79
N ASP A 119 -2.31 -16.62 -21.52
CA ASP A 119 -3.67 -16.55 -21.00
C ASP A 119 -4.48 -15.46 -21.71
N LEU A 120 -3.91 -14.25 -21.83
CA LEU A 120 -4.56 -13.14 -22.51
C LEU A 120 -4.83 -13.43 -23.99
N ALA A 121 -3.89 -14.06 -24.69
CA ALA A 121 -4.08 -14.45 -26.09
C ALA A 121 -5.15 -15.54 -26.29
N SER A 122 -5.43 -16.32 -25.24
CA SER A 122 -6.49 -17.33 -25.26
C SER A 122 -7.90 -16.77 -25.02
N ARG A 123 -7.99 -15.52 -24.55
CA ARG A 123 -9.27 -14.87 -24.27
C ARG A 123 -9.91 -14.32 -25.55
N PRO A 124 -11.20 -14.61 -25.81
CA PRO A 124 -11.90 -14.20 -27.03
C PRO A 124 -12.08 -12.68 -27.15
N GLU A 125 -12.02 -11.98 -26.02
CA GLU A 125 -12.18 -10.53 -25.86
C GLU A 125 -10.96 -9.71 -26.34
N PHE A 126 -9.79 -10.34 -26.55
CA PHE A 126 -8.59 -9.71 -27.12
C PHE A 126 -8.31 -10.11 -28.58
N ARG A 127 -9.17 -10.93 -29.21
CA ARG A 127 -9.14 -11.11 -30.66
C ARG A 127 -9.65 -9.83 -31.31
N SER A 128 -8.72 -9.10 -31.93
CA SER A 128 -8.94 -7.84 -32.64
C SER A 128 -10.28 -7.79 -33.37
N ARG A 129 -11.11 -6.77 -33.07
CA ARG A 129 -12.15 -6.36 -34.02
C ARG A 129 -11.45 -5.94 -35.32
N PRO A 130 -11.85 -6.46 -36.49
CA PRO A 130 -11.33 -5.94 -37.75
C PRO A 130 -11.70 -4.45 -37.85
N LEU A 131 -10.73 -3.63 -38.22
CA LEU A 131 -10.95 -2.25 -38.64
C LEU A 131 -11.66 -2.32 -39.99
N GLU A 132 -12.96 -2.00 -40.01
CA GLU A 132 -13.68 -1.63 -41.23
C GLU A 132 -13.43 -0.15 -41.57
#